data_AF-A0AA35GYQ5-F1
#
_entry.id   AF-A0AA35GYQ5-F1
#
_cell.length_a   1.000
_cell.length_b   1.000
_cell.length_c   1.000
_cell.angle_alpha   90.00
_cell.angle_beta   90.00
_cell.angle_gamma   90.00
#
_symmetry.space_group_name_H-M   'P 1'
#
loop_
_entity.id
_entity.type
_entity.pdbx_description
1 polymer ?
#
loop_
_entity_poly.entity_id
_entity_poly.type
_entity_poly.pdbx_seq_one_letter_code
_entity_poly.pdbx_strand_id
1 'polypeptide(L)'
;MDTAQNTETTSWWGRLTERCYATSTATLARNVKQEASASYDALINDLERPLEPRFEQAVARQLSASQPAHFRPARTLMPVMMQRFGLNESALEEGGLINHADYAALRDTCNACAAVGDCWKAMRASAKLDECRRLCPNATAFDALAAQ
;
A
#
# COMPACT_ATOMS: atom_id res chain seq x y z
N MET A 1 35.15 25.23 26.37
CA MET A 1 35.08 23.89 25.73
C MET A 1 33.76 23.29 26.14
N ASP A 2 32.73 23.59 25.34
CA ASP A 2 31.38 23.02 25.44
C ASP A 2 31.36 21.64 24.78
N THR A 3 30.65 20.70 25.39
CA THR A 3 29.51 19.98 24.79
C THR A 3 29.10 18.83 25.71
N ALA A 4 28.21 19.13 26.67
CA ALA A 4 27.43 18.08 27.32
C ALA A 4 26.22 17.77 26.42
N GLN A 5 26.17 16.51 25.97
CA GLN A 5 25.14 15.94 25.12
C GLN A 5 23.78 16.03 25.80
N ASN A 6 22.87 16.78 25.19
CA ASN A 6 21.48 16.90 25.64
C ASN A 6 20.72 15.67 25.14
N THR A 7 20.60 14.64 25.97
CA THR A 7 19.69 13.52 25.74
C THR A 7 18.27 14.04 25.84
N GLU A 8 17.61 14.24 24.70
CA GLU A 8 16.19 14.57 24.60
C GLU A 8 15.33 13.42 25.15
N THR A 9 15.16 13.42 26.46
CA THR A 9 14.15 12.61 27.14
C THR A 9 12.78 13.10 26.69
N THR A 10 12.12 12.34 25.82
CA THR A 10 10.78 12.65 25.31
C THR A 10 9.82 12.81 26.49
N SER A 11 9.38 14.04 26.73
CA SER A 11 8.58 14.42 27.90
C SER A 11 7.22 13.73 27.87
N TRP A 12 6.67 13.43 29.05
CA TRP A 12 5.34 12.84 29.21
C TRP A 12 4.23 13.65 28.51
N TRP A 13 4.39 14.97 28.40
CA TRP A 13 3.50 15.84 27.63
C TRP A 13 3.62 15.60 26.12
N GLY A 14 4.83 15.36 25.61
CA GLY A 14 5.04 14.98 24.21
C GLY A 14 4.34 13.65 23.87
N ARG A 15 4.43 12.66 24.76
CA ARG A 15 3.70 11.40 24.60
C ARG A 15 2.18 11.59 24.63
N LEU A 16 1.69 12.55 25.41
CA LEU A 16 0.26 12.82 25.54
C LEU A 16 -0.30 13.60 24.34
N THR A 17 0.44 14.57 23.80
CA THR A 17 0.06 15.28 22.57
C THR A 17 0.15 14.38 21.34
N GLU A 18 1.17 13.53 21.26
CA GLU A 18 1.24 12.48 20.23
C GLU A 18 0.07 11.51 20.31
N ARG A 19 -0.34 11.12 21.52
CA ARG A 19 -1.48 10.23 21.73
C ARG A 19 -2.80 10.90 21.38
N CYS A 20 -3.00 12.17 21.75
CA CYS A 20 -4.18 12.93 21.32
C CYS A 20 -4.22 13.09 19.79
N TYR A 21 -3.09 13.36 19.15
CA TYR A 21 -2.99 13.48 17.69
C TYR A 21 -3.19 12.13 16.98
N ALA A 22 -2.66 11.04 17.51
CA ALA A 22 -2.85 9.69 16.96
C ALA A 22 -4.31 9.22 17.09
N THR A 23 -4.97 9.59 18.19
CA THR A 23 -6.38 9.25 18.40
C THR A 23 -7.28 10.10 17.50
N SER A 24 -6.93 11.37 17.26
CA SER A 24 -7.67 12.25 16.35
C SER A 24 -7.50 11.86 14.89
N THR A 25 -6.31 11.44 14.43
CA THR A 25 -6.10 10.99 13.04
C THR A 25 -6.80 9.68 12.71
N ALA A 26 -6.80 8.69 13.62
CA ALA A 26 -7.56 7.46 13.46
C ALA A 26 -9.08 7.70 13.44
N THR A 27 -9.55 8.71 14.17
CA THR A 27 -10.94 9.14 14.19
C THR A 27 -11.29 9.93 12.93
N LEU A 28 -10.40 10.81 12.48
CA LEU A 28 -10.55 11.55 11.23
C LEU A 28 -10.61 10.61 10.02
N ALA A 29 -9.74 9.60 9.95
CA ALA A 29 -9.79 8.60 8.87
C ALA A 29 -11.10 7.80 8.88
N ARG A 30 -11.62 7.46 10.07
CA ARG A 30 -12.95 6.83 10.21
C ARG A 30 -14.09 7.76 9.80
N ASN A 31 -14.03 9.03 10.20
CA ASN A 31 -15.06 10.02 9.86
C ASN A 31 -15.05 10.35 8.36
N VAL A 32 -13.87 10.51 7.74
CA VAL A 32 -13.75 10.68 6.28
C VAL A 32 -14.29 9.45 5.54
N LYS A 33 -14.04 8.24 6.02
CA LYS A 33 -14.64 7.02 5.46
C LYS A 33 -16.17 7.02 5.59
N GLN A 34 -16.72 7.52 6.70
CA GLN A 34 -18.16 7.53 6.98
C GLN A 34 -18.91 8.66 6.27
N GLU A 35 -18.29 9.84 6.15
CA GLU A 35 -18.92 11.05 5.61
C GLU A 35 -18.56 11.29 4.13
N ALA A 36 -17.50 10.67 3.62
CA ALA A 36 -16.98 10.90 2.27
C ALA A 36 -16.35 9.64 1.63
N SER A 37 -17.12 8.54 1.54
CA SER A 37 -16.68 7.26 0.98
C SER A 37 -16.02 7.39 -0.41
N ALA A 38 -16.59 8.21 -1.29
CA ALA A 38 -16.03 8.47 -2.62
C ALA A 38 -14.65 9.17 -2.57
N SER A 39 -14.44 10.09 -1.62
CA SER A 39 -13.15 10.77 -1.44
C SER A 39 -12.10 9.84 -0.85
N TYR A 40 -12.50 8.96 0.08
CA TYR A 40 -11.63 7.92 0.62
C TYR A 40 -11.23 6.91 -0.46
N ASP A 41 -12.17 6.49 -1.29
CA ASP A 41 -11.91 5.58 -2.41
C ASP A 41 -10.99 6.21 -3.44
N ALA A 42 -11.23 7.47 -3.83
CA ALA A 42 -10.33 8.19 -4.72
C ALA A 42 -8.91 8.24 -4.14
N LEU A 43 -8.78 8.41 -2.83
CA LEU A 43 -7.50 8.49 -2.14
C LEU A 43 -6.75 7.15 -2.11
N ILE A 44 -7.42 6.03 -1.79
CA ILE A 44 -6.73 4.72 -1.73
C ILE A 44 -6.34 4.20 -3.11
N ASN A 45 -7.04 4.66 -4.16
CA ASN A 45 -6.74 4.34 -5.56
C ASN A 45 -5.66 5.25 -6.16
N ASP A 46 -5.33 6.38 -5.52
CA ASP A 46 -4.31 7.33 -5.94
C ASP A 46 -3.01 7.11 -5.14
N LEU A 47 -2.02 6.50 -5.80
CA LEU A 47 -0.74 6.19 -5.17
C LEU A 47 0.26 7.35 -5.20
N GLU A 48 -0.01 8.41 -5.98
CA GLU A 48 0.93 9.52 -6.19
C GLU A 48 0.63 10.70 -5.28
N ARG A 49 -0.65 10.89 -4.91
CA ARG A 49 -1.05 12.00 -4.03
C ARG A 49 -0.31 11.94 -2.71
N PRO A 50 0.38 13.01 -2.29
CA PRO A 50 1.08 13.04 -1.01
C PRO A 50 0.07 12.99 0.15
N LEU A 51 0.41 12.20 1.17
CA LEU A 51 -0.40 12.03 2.38
C LEU A 51 0.44 12.34 3.62
N GLU A 52 -0.24 12.79 4.67
CA GLU A 52 0.40 12.92 5.98
C GLU A 52 0.79 11.52 6.51
N PRO A 53 2.00 11.31 7.05
CA PRO A 53 2.50 9.98 7.39
C PRO A 53 1.62 9.17 8.36
N ARG A 54 1.03 9.81 9.38
CA ARG A 54 0.14 9.12 10.33
C ARG A 54 -1.18 8.72 9.67
N PHE A 55 -1.72 9.57 8.79
CA PHE A 55 -2.88 9.23 7.98
C PHE A 55 -2.59 8.06 7.04
N GLU A 56 -1.46 8.09 6.32
CA GLU A 56 -1.03 6.98 5.47
C GLU A 56 -0.93 5.67 6.26
N GLN A 57 -0.32 5.70 7.44
CA GLN A 57 -0.24 4.52 8.30
C GLN A 57 -1.62 4.02 8.77
N ALA A 58 -2.57 4.91 9.02
CA ALA A 58 -3.93 4.53 9.37
C ALA A 58 -4.66 3.87 8.20
N VAL A 59 -4.50 4.38 6.98
CA VAL A 59 -5.06 3.77 5.76
C VAL A 59 -4.45 2.39 5.54
N ALA A 60 -3.13 2.26 5.60
CA ALA A 60 -2.45 0.97 5.44
C ALA A 60 -2.97 -0.09 6.43
N ARG A 61 -3.16 0.29 7.70
CA ARG A 61 -3.74 -0.60 8.72
C ARG A 61 -5.17 -1.02 8.39
N GLN A 62 -5.98 -0.13 7.84
CA GLN A 62 -7.34 -0.47 7.41
C GLN A 62 -7.32 -1.45 6.24
N LEU A 63 -6.45 -1.21 5.25
CA LEU A 63 -6.29 -2.11 4.11
C LEU A 63 -5.85 -3.51 4.55
N SER A 64 -4.88 -3.63 5.45
CA SER A 64 -4.46 -4.92 6.02
C SER A 64 -5.56 -5.62 6.82
N ALA A 65 -6.54 -4.87 7.34
CA ALA A 65 -7.75 -5.41 7.96
C ALA A 65 -8.88 -5.70 6.96
N SER A 66 -8.56 -5.76 5.66
CA SER A 66 -9.50 -5.95 4.54
C SER A 66 -10.59 -4.88 4.49
N GLN A 67 -10.27 -3.66 4.91
CA GLN A 67 -11.18 -2.52 4.84
C GLN A 67 -10.63 -1.43 3.93
N PRO A 68 -11.46 -0.86 3.04
CA PRO A 68 -12.88 -1.16 2.87
C PRO A 68 -13.08 -2.45 2.05
N ALA A 69 -14.20 -3.15 2.26
CA ALA A 69 -14.45 -4.48 1.68
C ALA A 69 -14.49 -4.48 0.14
N HIS A 70 -14.79 -3.33 -0.47
CA HIS A 70 -14.83 -3.15 -1.92
C HIS A 70 -13.48 -2.73 -2.53
N PHE A 71 -12.46 -2.45 -1.72
CA PHE A 71 -11.11 -2.23 -2.25
C PHE A 71 -10.59 -3.52 -2.89
N ARG A 72 -10.15 -3.43 -4.15
CA ARG A 72 -9.64 -4.56 -4.91
C ARG A 72 -8.17 -4.30 -5.28
N PRO A 73 -7.21 -4.83 -4.50
CA PRO A 73 -5.78 -4.67 -4.76
C PRO A 73 -5.37 -5.07 -6.18
N ALA A 74 -6.02 -6.09 -6.75
CA ALA A 74 -5.76 -6.52 -8.12
C ALA A 74 -6.07 -5.44 -9.17
N ARG A 75 -6.94 -4.48 -8.87
CA ARG A 75 -7.27 -3.37 -9.78
C ARG A 75 -6.32 -2.18 -9.62
N THR A 76 -5.72 -2.02 -8.45
CA THR A 76 -5.04 -0.77 -8.06
C THR A 76 -3.54 -0.95 -7.87
N LEU A 77 -3.17 -1.98 -7.11
CA LEU A 77 -1.78 -2.26 -6.74
C LEU A 77 -1.11 -3.21 -7.73
N MET A 78 -1.83 -4.22 -8.20
CA MET A 78 -1.24 -5.24 -9.07
C MET A 78 -0.68 -4.66 -10.38
N PRO A 79 -1.34 -3.73 -11.10
CA PRO A 79 -0.76 -3.16 -12.32
C PRO A 79 0.53 -2.39 -12.05
N VAL A 80 0.57 -1.61 -10.98
CA VAL A 80 1.77 -0.86 -10.57
C VAL A 80 2.88 -1.81 -10.13
N MET A 81 2.53 -2.87 -9.39
CA MET A 81 3.46 -3.92 -9.01
C MET A 81 4.04 -4.60 -10.26
N MET A 82 3.22 -5.02 -11.21
CA MET A 82 3.64 -5.63 -12.48
C MET A 82 4.60 -4.73 -13.25
N GLN A 83 4.33 -3.42 -13.32
CA GLN A 83 5.24 -2.45 -13.93
C GLN A 83 6.62 -2.41 -13.25
N ARG A 84 6.71 -2.64 -11.93
CA ARG A 84 8.02 -2.76 -11.24
C ARG A 84 8.82 -3.99 -11.70
N PHE A 85 8.15 -5.05 -12.12
CA PHE A 85 8.75 -6.23 -12.73
C PHE A 85 8.97 -6.06 -14.24
N GLY A 86 8.72 -4.88 -14.81
CA GLY A 86 8.85 -4.62 -16.25
C GLY A 86 7.67 -5.17 -17.08
N LEU A 87 6.59 -5.58 -16.43
CA LEU A 87 5.40 -6.13 -17.09
C LEU A 87 4.37 -5.04 -17.37
N ASN A 88 3.66 -5.19 -18.49
CA ASN A 88 2.47 -4.41 -18.83
C ASN A 88 1.31 -5.37 -19.08
N GLU A 89 0.21 -5.21 -18.33
CA GLU A 89 -0.99 -6.07 -18.40
C GLU A 89 -1.53 -6.16 -19.83
N SER A 90 -1.69 -5.03 -20.52
CA SER A 90 -2.20 -5.01 -21.90
C SER A 90 -1.28 -5.76 -22.87
N ALA A 91 0.04 -5.64 -22.68
CA ALA A 91 1.01 -6.34 -23.52
C ALA A 91 1.01 -7.86 -23.26
N LEU A 92 0.77 -8.29 -22.02
CA LEU A 92 0.68 -9.70 -21.66
C LEU A 92 -0.57 -10.36 -22.26
N GLU A 93 -1.70 -9.67 -22.24
CA GLU A 93 -2.97 -10.15 -22.83
C GLU A 93 -2.89 -10.19 -24.36
N GLU A 94 -2.41 -9.11 -25.00
CA GLU A 94 -2.28 -9.03 -26.47
C GLU A 94 -1.23 -10.02 -27.02
N GLY A 95 -0.14 -10.22 -26.29
CA GLY A 95 0.93 -11.15 -26.65
C GLY A 95 0.61 -12.62 -26.39
N GLY A 96 -0.51 -12.93 -25.73
CA GLY A 96 -0.86 -14.29 -25.31
C GLY A 96 0.14 -14.92 -24.33
N LEU A 97 0.95 -14.09 -23.66
CA LEU A 97 2.00 -14.50 -22.72
C LEU A 97 1.44 -14.99 -21.38
N ILE A 98 0.18 -14.67 -21.12
CA ILE A 98 -0.56 -15.21 -19.98
C ILE A 98 -1.96 -15.62 -20.46
N ASN A 99 -2.41 -16.80 -20.06
CA ASN A 99 -3.79 -17.19 -20.30
C ASN A 99 -4.72 -16.57 -19.24
N HIS A 100 -6.01 -16.50 -19.56
CA HIS A 100 -7.00 -15.89 -18.68
C HIS A 100 -7.10 -16.57 -17.30
N ALA A 101 -6.90 -17.89 -17.20
CA ALA A 101 -7.00 -18.61 -15.94
C ALA A 101 -5.85 -18.28 -14.99
N ASP A 102 -4.62 -18.24 -15.51
CA ASP A 102 -3.43 -17.86 -14.75
C ASP A 102 -3.52 -16.39 -14.32
N TYR A 103 -3.99 -15.52 -15.21
CA TYR A 103 -4.19 -14.12 -14.85
C TYR A 103 -5.25 -13.95 -13.75
N ALA A 104 -6.36 -14.69 -13.82
CA ALA A 104 -7.37 -14.70 -12.76
C ALA A 104 -6.80 -15.17 -11.41
N ALA A 105 -5.95 -16.21 -11.41
CA ALA A 105 -5.30 -16.70 -10.19
C ALA A 105 -4.36 -15.65 -9.55
N LEU A 106 -3.62 -14.88 -10.36
CA LEU A 106 -2.79 -13.78 -9.87
C LEU A 106 -3.64 -12.69 -9.21
N ARG A 107 -4.78 -12.35 -9.82
CA ARG A 107 -5.74 -11.37 -9.29
C ARG A 107 -6.33 -11.83 -7.96
N ASP A 108 -6.74 -13.08 -7.86
CA ASP A 108 -7.30 -13.65 -6.63
C ASP A 108 -6.28 -13.64 -5.50
N THR A 109 -5.04 -14.04 -5.80
CA THR A 109 -3.93 -13.99 -4.84
C THR A 109 -3.67 -12.55 -4.38
N CYS A 110 -3.70 -11.58 -5.29
CA CYS A 110 -3.52 -10.17 -4.94
C CYS A 110 -4.68 -9.65 -4.07
N ASN A 111 -5.92 -9.98 -4.40
CA ASN A 111 -7.11 -9.55 -3.65
C ASN A 111 -7.19 -10.15 -2.24
N ALA A 112 -6.63 -11.35 -2.05
CA ALA A 112 -6.58 -12.04 -0.75
C ALA A 112 -5.31 -11.73 0.06
N CYS A 113 -4.41 -10.87 -0.45
CA CYS A 113 -3.10 -10.66 0.15
C CYS A 113 -3.18 -9.98 1.52
N ALA A 114 -2.72 -10.67 2.57
CA ALA A 114 -2.66 -10.13 3.93
C ALA A 114 -1.68 -8.94 4.09
N ALA A 115 -0.65 -8.88 3.22
CA ALA A 115 0.35 -7.81 3.21
C ALA A 115 -0.09 -6.58 2.38
N VAL A 116 -1.37 -6.49 1.99
CA VAL A 116 -1.88 -5.42 1.11
C VAL A 116 -1.59 -4.01 1.63
N GLY A 117 -1.69 -3.76 2.95
CA GLY A 117 -1.42 -2.43 3.51
C GLY A 117 0.05 -2.03 3.39
N ASP A 118 0.97 -2.97 3.62
CA ASP A 118 2.40 -2.73 3.46
C ASP A 118 2.79 -2.60 2.00
N CYS A 119 2.19 -3.42 1.13
CA CYS A 119 2.31 -3.30 -0.32
C CYS A 119 1.85 -1.93 -0.81
N TRP A 120 0.69 -1.45 -0.36
CA TRP A 120 0.15 -0.14 -0.71
C TRP A 120 1.11 0.99 -0.35
N LYS A 121 1.66 0.97 0.88
CA LYS A 121 2.71 1.93 1.28
C LYS A 121 3.96 1.84 0.43
N ALA A 122 4.44 0.63 0.17
CA ALA A 122 5.62 0.40 -0.64
C ALA A 122 5.44 0.95 -2.06
N MET A 123 4.27 0.74 -2.68
CA MET A 123 3.97 1.29 -4.00
C MET A 123 3.97 2.83 -4.00
N ARG A 124 3.36 3.45 -2.98
CA ARG A 124 3.37 4.91 -2.79
C ARG A 124 4.77 5.48 -2.57
N ALA A 125 5.61 4.76 -1.83
CA ALA A 125 7.01 5.11 -1.61
C ALA A 125 7.93 4.80 -2.81
N SER A 126 7.37 4.34 -3.93
CA SER A 126 8.14 3.90 -5.11
C SER A 126 9.20 2.84 -4.78
N ALA A 127 8.80 1.82 -4.01
CA ALA A 127 9.64 0.68 -3.66
C ALA A 127 10.31 0.06 -4.90
N LYS A 128 11.57 -0.32 -4.72
CA LYS A 128 12.38 -0.94 -5.78
C LYS A 128 12.02 -2.41 -5.95
N LEU A 129 12.36 -2.97 -7.12
CA LEU A 129 12.06 -4.37 -7.49
C LEU A 129 12.43 -5.40 -6.41
N ASP A 130 13.60 -5.28 -5.77
CA ASP A 130 14.02 -6.25 -4.74
C ASP A 130 13.13 -6.21 -3.49
N GLU A 131 12.58 -5.04 -3.16
CA GLU A 131 11.62 -4.90 -2.06
C GLU A 131 10.26 -5.47 -2.48
N CYS A 132 9.80 -5.17 -3.70
CA CYS A 132 8.61 -5.74 -4.30
C CYS A 132 8.62 -7.27 -4.29
N ARG A 133 9.77 -7.89 -4.63
CA ARG A 133 9.97 -9.34 -4.61
C ARG A 133 9.78 -9.96 -3.23
N ARG A 134 10.25 -9.28 -2.18
CA ARG A 134 10.11 -9.76 -0.79
C ARG A 134 8.68 -9.63 -0.28
N LEU A 135 7.95 -8.61 -0.72
CA LEU A 135 6.61 -8.29 -0.23
C LEU A 135 5.51 -9.05 -0.98
N CYS A 136 5.66 -9.25 -2.30
CA CYS A 136 4.57 -9.70 -3.14
C CYS A 136 4.53 -11.24 -3.25
N PRO A 137 3.40 -11.89 -2.91
CA PRO A 137 3.26 -13.34 -3.10
C PRO A 137 3.27 -13.77 -4.58
N ASN A 138 2.91 -12.86 -5.49
CA ASN A 138 2.95 -13.11 -6.94
C ASN A 138 4.35 -12.88 -7.56
N ALA A 139 5.36 -12.49 -6.77
CA ALA A 139 6.66 -12.08 -7.30
C ALA A 139 7.31 -13.12 -8.23
N THR A 140 7.32 -14.39 -7.82
CA THR A 140 7.90 -15.47 -8.64
C THR A 140 7.16 -15.64 -9.97
N ALA A 141 5.84 -15.48 -9.98
CA ALA A 141 5.06 -15.56 -11.21
C ALA A 141 5.35 -14.35 -12.13
N PHE A 142 5.50 -13.15 -11.56
CA PHE A 142 5.89 -11.97 -12.32
C PHE A 142 7.31 -12.09 -12.90
N ASP A 143 8.28 -12.59 -12.13
CA ASP A 143 9.64 -12.84 -12.62
C ASP A 143 9.63 -13.87 -13.78
N ALA A 144 8.81 -14.92 -13.69
CA ALA A 144 8.68 -15.91 -14.76
C ALA A 144 8.03 -15.34 -16.04
N LEU A 145 7.07 -14.43 -15.90
CA LEU A 145 6.46 -13.72 -17.03
C LEU A 145 7.42 -12.72 -17.67
N ALA A 146 8.27 -12.06 -16.88
CA ALA A 146 9.21 -11.06 -17.37
C ALA A 146 10.44 -11.66 -18.08
N ALA A 147 10.67 -12.97 -17.90
CA ALA A 147 11.76 -13.71 -18.54
C ALA A 147 11.38 -14.32 -19.90
N GLN A 148 10.12 -14.18 -20.34
CA GLN A 148 9.61 -14.65 -21.63
C GLN A 148 9.75 -13.56 -22.70
#